data_AF-A0A1E5VD27-F1
#
_entry.id   AF-A0A1E5VD27-F1
#
_cell.length_a   1.000
_cell.length_b   1.000
_cell.length_c   1.000
_cell.angle_alpha   90.00
_cell.angle_beta   90.00
_cell.angle_gamma   90.00
#
_symmetry.space_group_name_H-M   'P 1'
#
loop_
_entity.id
_entity.type
_entity.pdbx_description
1 polymer ?
#
loop_
_entity_poly.entity_id
_entity_poly.type
_entity_poly.pdbx_seq_one_letter_code
_entity_poly.pdbx_strand_id
1 'polypeptide(L)'
;MHCWNILKHQEKWKPGKQSKPNEQGLGGIDGSGQKEAADSAPALDSVRPMGRDSAKKQRTSEQGTSSDSAACVDVLQKMTVNRELIIKAEEDWRKDFKEKINIKKKEREDRIMLADMTKLDELQRQYVWREQLRILRSYRNENDDGPSGLQ
;
A
#
# COMPACT_ATOMS: atom_id res chain seq x y z
N MET A 1 -1.89 -8.21 -15.00
CA MET A 1 -2.08 -7.71 -16.38
C MET A 1 -1.07 -6.62 -16.65
N HIS A 2 0.06 -6.96 -17.28
CA HIS A 2 1.23 -6.08 -17.36
C HIS A 2 1.24 -5.36 -18.71
N CYS A 3 0.78 -4.09 -18.73
CA CYS A 3 0.64 -3.24 -19.92
C CYS A 3 1.91 -3.20 -20.80
N TRP A 4 3.06 -3.50 -20.21
CA TRP A 4 4.35 -3.70 -20.87
C TRP A 4 4.32 -4.70 -22.03
N ASN A 5 3.66 -5.86 -21.86
CA ASN A 5 3.65 -6.91 -22.88
C ASN A 5 2.91 -6.52 -24.16
N ILE A 6 2.01 -5.54 -24.07
CA ILE A 6 1.18 -5.07 -25.18
C ILE A 6 1.92 -3.97 -25.97
N LEU A 7 2.69 -3.14 -25.29
CA LEU A 7 3.27 -1.93 -25.89
C LEU A 7 4.68 -2.13 -26.46
N LYS A 8 5.35 -3.25 -26.15
CA LYS A 8 6.73 -3.53 -26.56
C LYS A 8 6.96 -3.68 -28.07
N HIS A 9 5.90 -3.89 -28.86
CA HIS A 9 5.97 -4.06 -30.31
C HIS A 9 5.61 -2.81 -31.10
N GLN A 10 5.36 -1.68 -30.43
CA GLN A 10 4.97 -0.44 -31.10
C GLN A 10 6.19 0.27 -31.69
N GLU A 11 6.15 0.57 -33.00
CA GLU A 11 7.27 1.10 -33.80
C GLU A 11 7.68 2.55 -33.49
N LYS A 12 7.08 3.16 -32.47
CA LYS A 12 7.25 4.56 -32.04
C LYS A 12 8.66 4.94 -31.58
N TRP A 13 9.59 3.98 -31.51
CA TRP A 13 10.98 4.19 -31.06
C TRP A 13 12.03 3.67 -32.05
N LYS A 14 11.75 3.64 -33.36
CA LYS A 14 12.85 3.50 -34.33
C LYS A 14 13.67 4.80 -34.33
N PRO A 15 14.97 4.79 -33.94
CA PRO A 15 15.81 5.96 -34.12
C PRO A 15 15.85 6.31 -35.61
N GLY A 16 15.70 7.60 -35.91
CA GLY A 16 15.33 8.13 -37.21
C GLY A 16 16.07 7.50 -38.39
N LYS A 17 15.30 7.06 -39.39
CA LYS A 17 15.81 7.00 -40.76
C LYS A 17 16.02 8.44 -41.20
N GLN A 18 17.24 8.95 -41.03
CA GLN A 18 17.64 10.19 -41.68
C GLN A 18 17.44 10.02 -43.19
N SER A 19 16.53 10.81 -43.76
CA SER A 19 16.54 11.06 -45.19
C SER A 19 17.84 11.80 -45.51
N LYS A 20 18.62 11.23 -46.42
CA LYS A 20 19.92 11.75 -46.91
C LYS A 20 19.86 13.26 -47.19
N PRO A 21 20.91 14.04 -46.89
CA PRO A 21 21.02 15.39 -47.40
C PRO A 21 21.30 15.30 -48.91
N ASN A 22 20.43 15.91 -49.71
CA ASN A 22 20.77 16.21 -51.11
C ASN A 22 21.71 17.40 -51.09
N GLU A 23 22.93 17.21 -51.56
CA GLU A 23 23.89 18.27 -51.82
C GLU A 23 23.33 19.23 -52.88
N GLN A 24 23.40 20.54 -52.62
CA GLN A 24 23.82 21.56 -53.58
C GLN A 24 23.80 22.95 -52.92
N GLY A 25 24.95 23.63 -52.89
CA GLY A 25 24.98 25.10 -52.80
C GLY A 25 25.93 25.73 -51.78
N LEU A 26 27.23 25.46 -51.92
CA LEU A 26 28.36 26.41 -51.82
C LEU A 26 28.33 27.56 -50.79
N GLY A 27 29.35 27.58 -49.93
CA GLY A 27 29.98 28.83 -49.49
C GLY A 27 30.08 29.02 -47.98
N GLY A 28 31.00 28.31 -47.34
CA GLY A 28 31.50 28.71 -46.04
C GLY A 28 32.41 29.94 -46.18
N ILE A 29 32.17 30.96 -45.36
CA ILE A 29 33.15 31.99 -45.03
C ILE A 29 32.89 32.41 -43.58
N ASP A 30 33.89 32.12 -42.74
CA ASP A 30 34.01 32.68 -41.41
C ASP A 30 34.06 34.21 -41.47
N GLY A 31 33.44 34.87 -40.49
CA GLY A 31 33.37 36.33 -40.44
C GLY A 31 32.99 36.85 -39.07
N SER A 32 33.98 36.86 -38.17
CA SER A 32 34.04 37.66 -36.95
C SER A 32 33.64 39.13 -37.19
N GLY A 33 32.93 39.77 -36.26
CA GLY A 33 32.87 41.24 -36.22
C GLY A 33 31.67 41.90 -35.55
N GLN A 34 31.89 42.30 -34.29
CA GLN A 34 31.51 43.59 -33.68
C GLN A 34 30.05 43.93 -33.34
N LYS A 35 29.92 44.33 -32.06
CA LYS A 35 28.91 45.22 -31.47
C LYS A 35 28.86 46.54 -32.24
N GLU A 36 27.67 47.09 -32.44
CA GLU A 36 27.40 48.53 -32.29
C GLU A 36 25.97 48.77 -31.77
N ALA A 37 25.82 49.90 -31.10
CA ALA A 37 24.72 50.27 -30.23
C ALA A 37 23.70 51.19 -30.92
N ALA A 38 22.50 51.17 -30.34
CA ALA A 38 21.50 52.24 -30.26
C ALA A 38 20.88 52.78 -31.57
N ASP A 39 19.58 52.54 -31.74
CA ASP A 39 18.67 53.64 -32.05
C ASP A 39 17.25 53.36 -31.53
N SER A 40 16.60 54.38 -30.99
CA SER A 40 15.29 54.31 -30.34
C SER A 40 14.16 54.49 -31.35
N ALA A 41 13.19 53.57 -31.36
CA ALA A 41 11.89 53.75 -32.01
C ALA A 41 10.79 53.15 -31.11
N PRO A 42 9.58 53.74 -31.08
CA PRO A 42 8.61 53.51 -30.02
C PRO A 42 8.14 52.06 -30.02
N ALA A 43 8.18 51.43 -28.84
CA ALA A 43 7.61 50.12 -28.62
C ALA A 43 6.11 50.17 -28.92
N LEU A 44 5.74 49.77 -30.14
CA LEU A 44 4.38 49.33 -30.44
C LEU A 44 4.08 48.22 -29.46
N ASP A 45 3.10 48.49 -28.60
CA ASP A 45 2.66 47.64 -27.51
C ASP A 45 1.98 46.38 -28.08
N SER A 46 2.77 45.52 -28.73
CA SER A 46 2.38 44.18 -29.09
C SER A 46 2.56 43.34 -27.84
N VAL A 47 1.54 43.42 -26.97
CA VAL A 47 1.38 42.51 -25.85
C VAL A 47 1.31 41.11 -26.43
N ARG A 48 2.44 40.41 -26.47
CA ARG A 48 2.51 39.01 -26.86
C ARG A 48 1.53 38.27 -25.95
N PRO A 49 0.60 37.47 -26.51
CA PRO A 49 -0.40 36.78 -25.70
C PRO A 49 0.33 35.96 -24.64
N MET A 50 -0.09 36.15 -23.40
CA MET A 50 0.52 35.51 -22.25
C MET A 50 0.62 34.01 -22.48
N GLY A 51 1.85 33.47 -22.39
CA GLY A 51 2.11 32.06 -22.61
C GLY A 51 1.29 31.21 -21.65
N ARG A 52 0.85 30.04 -22.11
CA ARG A 52 0.02 29.09 -21.34
C ARG A 52 0.57 28.85 -19.94
N ASP A 53 1.89 28.74 -19.79
CA ASP A 53 2.53 28.50 -18.50
C ASP A 53 2.48 29.73 -17.60
N SER A 54 2.69 30.93 -18.13
CA SER A 54 2.54 32.19 -17.38
C SER A 54 1.08 32.43 -16.94
N ALA A 55 0.12 32.16 -17.82
CA ALA A 55 -1.31 32.25 -17.52
C ALA A 55 -1.74 31.21 -16.47
N LYS A 56 -1.19 29.99 -16.53
CA LYS A 56 -1.44 28.94 -15.53
C LYS A 56 -0.88 29.35 -14.16
N LYS A 57 0.31 29.95 -14.12
CA LYS A 57 0.94 30.44 -12.89
C LYS A 57 0.13 31.55 -12.21
N GLN A 58 -0.41 32.51 -12.97
CA GLN A 58 -1.30 33.53 -12.41
C GLN A 58 -2.59 32.93 -11.84
N ARG A 59 -3.23 32.00 -12.57
CA ARG A 59 -4.40 31.29 -12.05
C ARG A 59 -4.13 30.51 -10.76
N THR A 60 -2.95 29.88 -10.62
CA THR A 60 -2.58 29.18 -9.38
C THR A 60 -2.16 30.11 -8.24
N SER A 61 -1.82 31.37 -8.54
CA SER A 61 -1.45 32.37 -7.54
C SER A 61 -2.67 33.07 -6.93
N GLU A 62 -3.73 33.26 -7.71
CA GLU A 62 -4.96 33.93 -7.29
C GLU A 62 -6.01 32.94 -6.78
N GLN A 63 -6.02 31.72 -7.33
CA GLN A 63 -6.86 30.64 -6.85
C GLN A 63 -6.09 29.84 -5.80
N GLY A 64 -6.19 30.31 -4.56
CA GLY A 64 -5.66 29.62 -3.39
C GLY A 64 -5.98 28.12 -3.46
N THR A 65 -4.94 27.31 -3.39
CA THR A 65 -4.95 25.84 -3.34
C THR A 65 -5.55 25.28 -2.04
N SER A 66 -6.46 26.01 -1.40
CA SER A 66 -6.80 25.84 0.01
C SER A 66 -8.16 25.21 0.29
N SER A 67 -9.05 25.06 -0.70
CA SER A 67 -10.40 24.52 -0.45
C SER A 67 -10.64 23.10 -0.98
N ASP A 68 -10.13 22.75 -2.16
CA ASP A 68 -10.32 21.40 -2.74
C ASP A 68 -9.33 20.36 -2.18
N SER A 69 -8.18 20.82 -1.67
CA SER A 69 -7.15 19.95 -1.07
C SER A 69 -7.55 19.44 0.32
N ALA A 70 -8.35 20.19 1.07
CA ALA A 70 -8.86 19.74 2.37
C ALA A 70 -9.79 18.53 2.22
N ALA A 71 -10.71 18.57 1.25
CA ALA A 71 -11.62 17.47 0.96
C ALA A 71 -10.88 16.20 0.51
N CYS A 72 -9.78 16.31 -0.25
CA CYS A 72 -9.02 15.14 -0.68
C CYS A 72 -8.22 14.51 0.48
N VAL A 73 -7.71 15.32 1.41
CA VAL A 73 -7.04 14.84 2.64
C VAL A 73 -8.05 14.14 3.55
N ASP A 74 -9.25 14.70 3.74
CA ASP A 74 -10.29 14.12 4.57
C ASP A 74 -10.73 12.72 4.09
N VAL A 75 -10.85 12.53 2.78
CA VAL A 75 -11.19 11.22 2.20
C VAL A 75 -10.08 10.20 2.48
N LEU A 76 -8.81 10.56 2.28
CA LEU A 76 -7.69 9.68 2.56
C LEU A 76 -7.61 9.32 4.06
N GLN A 77 -7.82 10.30 4.94
CA GLN A 77 -7.89 10.06 6.39
C GLN A 77 -9.04 9.12 6.74
N LYS A 78 -10.24 9.32 6.17
CA LYS A 78 -11.38 8.42 6.36
C LYS A 78 -11.10 7.01 5.86
N MET A 79 -10.40 6.84 4.73
CA MET A 79 -10.01 5.53 4.23
C MET A 79 -9.05 4.82 5.18
N THR A 80 -8.09 5.53 5.77
CA THR A 80 -7.17 4.98 6.79
C THR A 80 -7.93 4.54 8.04
N VAL A 81 -8.78 5.41 8.60
CA VAL A 81 -9.58 5.09 9.79
C VAL A 81 -10.50 3.90 9.50
N ASN A 82 -11.18 3.87 8.35
CA ASN A 82 -12.03 2.75 7.98
C ASN A 82 -11.25 1.44 7.86
N ARG A 83 -10.03 1.49 7.31
CA ARG A 83 -9.14 0.33 7.24
C ARG A 83 -8.74 -0.16 8.63
N GLU A 84 -8.40 0.74 9.54
CA GLU A 84 -8.08 0.40 10.94
C GLU A 84 -9.28 -0.22 11.67
N LEU A 85 -10.49 0.29 11.44
CA LEU A 85 -11.71 -0.27 12.00
C LEU A 85 -11.97 -1.70 11.51
N ILE A 86 -11.76 -1.96 10.22
CA ILE A 86 -11.89 -3.31 9.65
C ILE A 86 -10.86 -4.25 10.28
N ILE A 87 -9.59 -3.84 10.36
CA ILE A 87 -8.53 -4.66 10.97
C ILE A 87 -8.87 -4.97 12.43
N LYS A 88 -9.30 -3.97 13.20
CA LYS A 88 -9.68 -4.16 14.60
C LYS A 88 -10.87 -5.11 14.74
N ALA A 89 -11.89 -4.98 13.90
CA ALA A 89 -13.03 -5.89 13.90
C ALA A 89 -12.62 -7.34 13.56
N GLU A 90 -11.69 -7.53 12.61
CA GLU A 90 -11.14 -8.86 12.30
C GLU A 90 -10.31 -9.45 13.45
N GLU A 91 -9.51 -8.62 14.13
CA GLU A 91 -8.74 -9.03 15.30
C GLU A 91 -9.63 -9.43 16.46
N ASP A 92 -10.67 -8.64 16.74
CA ASP A 92 -11.63 -8.91 17.81
C ASP A 92 -12.42 -10.19 17.48
N TRP A 93 -12.89 -10.36 16.24
CA TRP A 93 -13.53 -11.61 15.81
C TRP A 93 -12.59 -12.82 15.94
N ARG A 94 -11.30 -12.66 15.61
CA ARG A 94 -10.30 -13.72 15.76
C ARG A 94 -10.09 -14.10 17.23
N LYS A 95 -10.07 -13.13 18.14
CA LYS A 95 -9.96 -13.37 19.59
C LYS A 95 -11.19 -14.09 20.11
N ASP A 96 -12.39 -13.60 19.79
CA ASP A 96 -13.66 -14.20 20.19
C ASP A 96 -13.79 -15.65 19.66
N PHE A 97 -13.40 -15.87 18.40
CA PHE A 97 -13.40 -17.19 17.80
C PHE A 97 -12.43 -18.14 18.52
N LYS A 98 -11.20 -17.67 18.79
CA LYS A 98 -10.20 -18.45 19.52
C LYS A 98 -10.68 -18.79 20.93
N GLU A 99 -11.28 -17.84 21.63
CA GLU A 99 -11.87 -18.05 22.95
C GLU A 99 -13.00 -19.07 22.90
N LYS A 100 -13.91 -18.96 21.93
CA LYS A 100 -15.00 -19.92 21.74
C LYS A 100 -14.49 -21.35 21.49
N ILE A 101 -13.42 -21.50 20.71
CA ILE A 101 -12.76 -22.80 20.51
C ILE A 101 -12.15 -23.30 21.83
N ASN A 102 -11.52 -22.41 22.60
CA ASN A 102 -10.93 -22.77 23.88
C ASN A 102 -11.98 -23.21 24.91
N ILE A 103 -13.11 -22.50 24.99
CA ILE A 103 -14.25 -22.86 25.85
C ILE A 103 -14.75 -24.26 25.47
N LYS A 104 -15.00 -24.52 24.19
CA LYS A 104 -15.44 -25.84 23.72
C LYS A 104 -14.42 -26.95 24.02
N LYS A 105 -13.12 -26.63 23.93
CA LYS A 105 -12.04 -27.57 24.29
C LYS A 105 -12.11 -27.88 25.79
N LYS A 106 -12.21 -26.86 26.64
CA LYS A 106 -12.35 -27.02 28.10
C LYS A 106 -13.60 -27.82 28.47
N GLU A 107 -14.76 -27.50 27.89
CA GLU A 107 -15.99 -28.27 28.10
C GLU A 107 -15.83 -29.74 27.72
N ARG A 108 -15.09 -30.06 26.65
CA ARG A 108 -14.77 -31.45 26.30
C ARG A 108 -13.88 -32.10 27.34
N GLU A 109 -12.84 -31.42 27.80
CA GLU A 109 -11.95 -31.91 28.84
C GLU A 109 -12.70 -32.14 30.16
N ASP A 110 -13.53 -31.20 30.59
CA ASP A 110 -14.37 -31.31 31.78
C ASP A 110 -15.31 -32.52 31.70
N ARG A 111 -15.93 -32.76 30.55
CA ARG A 111 -16.75 -33.96 30.34
C ARG A 111 -15.95 -35.26 30.47
N ILE A 112 -14.70 -35.28 30.04
CA ILE A 112 -13.82 -36.45 30.16
C ILE A 112 -13.37 -36.63 31.62
N MET A 113 -13.04 -35.53 32.30
CA MET A 113 -12.60 -35.54 33.70
C MET A 113 -13.73 -35.96 34.65
N LEU A 114 -14.98 -35.55 34.35
CA LEU A 114 -16.17 -35.84 35.17
C LEU A 114 -16.94 -37.09 34.72
N ALA A 115 -16.42 -37.86 33.76
CA ALA A 115 -17.07 -39.07 33.28
C ALA A 115 -17.23 -40.10 34.39
N ASP A 116 -18.44 -40.64 34.54
CA ASP A 116 -18.74 -41.68 35.53
C ASP A 116 -18.19 -43.03 35.07
N MET A 117 -17.08 -43.45 35.67
CA MET A 117 -16.35 -44.67 35.32
C MET A 117 -17.14 -45.95 35.59
N THR A 118 -18.15 -45.90 36.47
CA THR A 118 -18.96 -47.07 36.83
C THR A 118 -19.96 -47.46 35.74
N LYS A 119 -20.34 -46.51 34.89
CA LYS A 119 -21.32 -46.69 33.81
C LYS A 119 -20.71 -47.04 32.45
N LEU A 120 -19.37 -47.02 32.36
CA LEU A 120 -18.65 -47.23 31.11
C LEU A 120 -18.27 -48.71 30.93
N ASP A 121 -18.11 -49.13 29.68
CA ASP A 121 -17.50 -50.42 29.36
C ASP A 121 -15.99 -50.43 29.67
N GLU A 122 -15.37 -51.61 29.80
CA GLU A 122 -13.96 -51.74 30.19
C GLU A 122 -13.01 -51.02 29.22
N LEU A 123 -13.24 -51.13 27.91
CA LEU A 123 -12.44 -50.42 26.90
C LEU A 123 -12.63 -48.91 26.98
N GLN A 124 -13.86 -48.47 27.29
CA GLN A 124 -14.19 -47.05 27.44
C GLN A 124 -13.53 -46.47 28.69
N ARG A 125 -13.53 -47.21 29.81
CA ARG A 125 -12.80 -46.83 31.03
C ARG A 125 -11.31 -46.63 30.75
N GLN A 126 -10.67 -47.58 30.06
CA GLN A 126 -9.25 -47.45 29.71
C GLN A 126 -8.97 -46.27 28.78
N TYR A 127 -9.89 -45.95 27.86
CA TYR A 127 -9.78 -44.76 27.02
C TYR A 127 -9.86 -43.48 27.86
N VAL A 128 -10.92 -43.33 28.66
CA VAL A 128 -11.14 -42.14 29.50
C VAL A 128 -9.98 -41.93 30.47
N TRP A 129 -9.51 -42.98 31.14
CA TRP A 129 -8.36 -42.90 32.04
C TRP A 129 -7.09 -42.38 31.35
N ARG A 130 -6.79 -42.87 30.14
CA ARG A 130 -5.63 -42.39 29.36
C ARG A 130 -5.79 -40.94 28.94
N GLU A 131 -7.00 -40.53 28.56
CA GLU A 131 -7.27 -39.13 28.23
C GLU A 131 -7.16 -38.22 29.47
N GLN A 132 -7.69 -38.63 30.62
CA GLN A 132 -7.55 -37.90 31.90
C GLN A 132 -6.08 -37.69 32.25
N LEU A 133 -5.25 -38.74 32.14
CA LEU A 133 -3.80 -38.62 32.35
C LEU A 133 -3.11 -37.69 31.34
N ARG A 134 -3.55 -37.71 30.08
CA ARG A 134 -3.01 -36.79 29.06
C ARG A 134 -3.35 -35.35 29.38
N ILE A 135 -4.60 -35.08 29.75
CA ILE A 135 -5.10 -33.76 30.13
C ILE A 135 -4.32 -33.25 31.34
N LEU A 136 -4.23 -34.04 32.41
CA LEU A 136 -3.46 -33.69 33.62
C LEU A 136 -1.98 -33.39 33.32
N ARG A 137 -1.35 -34.16 32.42
CA ARG A 137 0.03 -33.91 32.01
C ARG A 137 0.18 -32.61 31.22
N SER A 138 -0.77 -32.31 30.34
CA SER A 138 -0.79 -31.04 29.59
C SER A 138 -0.87 -29.86 30.54
N TYR A 139 -1.78 -29.90 31.52
CA TYR A 139 -1.91 -28.85 32.53
C TYR A 139 -0.65 -28.69 33.37
N ARG A 140 0.02 -29.79 33.75
CA ARG A 140 1.28 -29.69 34.50
C ARG A 140 2.37 -28.98 33.70
N ASN A 141 2.53 -29.32 32.43
CA ASN A 141 3.54 -28.72 31.56
C ASN A 141 3.25 -27.23 31.28
N GLU A 142 1.97 -26.86 31.04
CA GLU A 142 1.56 -25.46 30.85
C GLU A 142 1.81 -24.59 32.10
N ASN A 143 1.83 -25.18 33.30
CA ASN A 143 2.10 -24.47 34.55
C ASN A 143 3.59 -24.42 34.93
N ASP A 144 4.45 -25.28 34.35
CA ASP A 144 5.90 -25.29 34.60
C ASP A 144 6.63 -24.20 33.78
N ASP A 145 6.03 -23.70 32.70
CA ASP A 145 6.53 -22.57 31.89
C ASP A 145 6.26 -21.18 32.53
N GLY A 146 6.19 -21.11 33.88
CA GLY A 146 6.09 -19.87 34.66
C GLY A 146 7.35 -18.98 34.54
N PRO A 147 7.25 -17.66 34.84
CA PRO A 147 8.01 -16.61 34.16
C PRO A 147 9.52 -16.75 34.37
N SER A 148 10.23 -17.17 33.32
CA SER A 148 11.65 -16.88 33.15
C SER A 148 11.80 -15.41 32.78
N GLY A 149 11.74 -14.53 33.77
CA GLY A 149 11.69 -13.08 33.52
C GLY A 149 11.92 -12.21 34.75
N LEU A 150 12.95 -12.51 35.54
CA LEU A 150 13.58 -11.54 36.44
C LEU A 150 15.08 -11.89 36.56
N GLN A 151 15.88 -11.32 35.67
CA GLN A 151 17.29 -11.03 35.93
C GLN A 151 17.75 -9.83 35.09
#